data_AF-A0A518AS72-F1
#
_entry.id   AF-A0A518AS72-F1
#
_cell.length_a   1.000
_cell.length_b   1.000
_cell.length_c   1.000
_cell.angle_alpha   90.00
_cell.angle_beta   90.00
_cell.angle_gamma   90.00
#
_symmetry.space_group_name_H-M   'P 1'
#
loop_
_entity.id
_entity.type
_entity.pdbx_description
1 polymer ?
#
loop_
_entity_poly.entity_id
_entity_poly.type
_entity_poly.pdbx_seq_one_letter_code
_entity_poly.pdbx_strand_id
1 'polypeptide(L)'
;MKTLLPPIAVIVGILLLVLSFLWGTLASGSSAWTEEKSQQLSDLGAETNMLQFQIEAAKQNPTSDPRQSPEYLQAQYEKKLEEYNQLNEEFESARDSPGTISAIMRYSSIALIGVAVVVLLVARNEE
;
A
#
# COMPACT_ATOMS: atom_id res chain seq x y z
N MET A 1 37.40 -2.45 30.76
CA MET A 1 36.00 -2.94 30.74
C MET A 1 35.82 -3.64 29.41
N LYS A 2 35.68 -4.97 29.39
CA LYS A 2 35.51 -5.73 28.14
C LYS A 2 34.23 -5.24 27.47
N THR A 3 34.37 -4.66 26.29
CA THR A 3 33.31 -4.05 25.48
C THR A 3 32.27 -5.11 25.13
N LEU A 4 31.21 -5.20 25.93
CA LEU A 4 30.06 -6.09 25.70
C LEU A 4 29.10 -5.57 24.61
N LEU A 5 29.39 -4.39 24.04
CA LEU A 5 28.60 -3.74 22.99
C LEU A 5 28.43 -4.57 21.71
N PRO A 6 29.46 -5.25 21.17
CA PRO A 6 29.33 -6.00 19.92
C PRO A 6 28.34 -7.19 19.97
N PRO A 7 28.39 -8.10 20.96
CA PRO A 7 27.45 -9.23 21.00
C PRO A 7 26.00 -8.80 21.28
N ILE A 8 25.77 -7.73 22.06
CA ILE A 8 24.43 -7.18 22.28
C ILE A 8 23.86 -6.65 20.96
N ALA A 9 24.66 -5.94 20.16
CA ALA A 9 24.23 -5.43 18.86
C ALA A 9 23.84 -6.56 17.89
N VAL A 10 24.57 -7.68 17.89
CA VAL A 10 24.24 -8.86 17.07
C VAL A 10 22.91 -9.49 17.49
N ILE A 11 22.68 -9.65 18.81
CA ILE A 11 21.43 -10.22 19.33
C ILE A 11 20.23 -9.32 18.98
N VAL A 12 20.39 -8.00 19.15
CA VAL A 12 19.36 -7.02 18.76
C VAL A 12 19.11 -7.06 17.25
N GLY A 13 20.15 -7.16 16.43
CA GLY A 13 20.03 -7.30 14.97
C GLY A 13 19.25 -8.56 14.56
N ILE A 14 19.53 -9.71 15.17
CA ILE A 14 18.79 -10.95 14.93
C ILE A 14 17.33 -10.82 15.38
N LEU A 15 17.08 -10.22 16.54
CA LEU A 15 15.72 -9.97 17.06
C LEU A 15 14.91 -9.07 16.11
N LEU A 16 15.50 -7.99 15.60
CA LEU A 16 14.86 -7.11 14.61
C LEU A 16 14.56 -7.84 13.31
N LEU A 17 15.47 -8.72 12.87
CA LEU A 17 15.27 -9.51 11.65
C LEU A 17 14.11 -10.50 11.81
N VAL A 18 14.03 -11.20 12.95
CA VAL A 18 12.91 -12.09 13.28
C VAL A 18 11.60 -11.32 13.43
N LEU A 19 11.60 -10.17 14.10
CA LEU A 19 10.42 -9.29 14.17
C LEU A 19 9.98 -8.82 12.77
N SER A 20 10.90 -8.57 11.84
CA SER A 20 10.54 -8.18 10.47
C SER A 20 9.79 -9.28 9.71
N PHE A 21 10.17 -10.53 9.94
CA PHE A 21 9.48 -11.70 9.36
C PHE A 21 8.10 -11.88 9.99
N LEU A 22 8.02 -11.73 11.31
CA LEU A 22 6.74 -11.82 12.04
C LEU A 22 5.80 -10.66 11.71
N TRP A 23 6.32 -9.47 11.42
CA TRP A 23 5.49 -8.33 11.02
C TRP A 23 4.73 -8.59 9.74
N GLY A 24 5.34 -9.26 8.75
CA GLY A 24 4.65 -9.69 7.54
C GLY A 24 3.51 -10.70 7.79
N THR A 25 3.57 -11.44 8.90
CA THR A 25 2.50 -12.39 9.29
C THR A 25 1.44 -11.79 10.19
N LEU A 26 1.79 -10.79 11.01
CA LEU A 26 0.88 -10.14 11.96
C LEU A 26 0.16 -8.92 11.35
N ALA A 27 0.81 -8.21 10.43
CA ALA A 27 0.19 -7.16 9.63
C ALA A 27 -0.49 -7.79 8.40
N SER A 28 -1.52 -8.61 8.63
CA SER A 28 -2.39 -9.02 7.52
C SER A 28 -3.12 -7.77 7.01
N GLY A 29 -2.86 -7.37 5.76
CA GLY A 29 -3.52 -6.21 5.11
C GLY A 29 -5.06 -6.24 5.14
N SER A 30 -5.64 -7.39 5.52
CA SER A 30 -7.05 -7.60 5.86
C SER A 30 -7.61 -6.66 6.94
N SER A 31 -6.79 -6.04 7.80
CA SER A 31 -7.35 -5.11 8.80
C SER A 31 -7.68 -3.72 8.23
N ALA A 32 -7.03 -3.33 7.12
CA ALA A 32 -7.22 -2.01 6.51
C ALA A 32 -8.21 -2.04 5.34
N TRP A 33 -8.31 -3.18 4.65
CA TRP A 33 -9.22 -3.39 3.53
C TRP A 33 -10.32 -4.38 3.91
N THR A 34 -11.54 -3.88 4.06
CA THR A 34 -12.72 -4.69 4.44
C THR A 34 -13.47 -5.19 3.21
N GLU A 35 -14.28 -6.23 3.38
CA GLU A 35 -15.18 -6.74 2.33
C GLU A 35 -16.13 -5.66 1.80
N GLU A 36 -16.63 -4.80 2.69
CA GLU A 36 -17.51 -3.68 2.34
C GLU A 36 -16.83 -2.68 1.39
N LYS A 37 -15.56 -2.33 1.64
CA LYS A 37 -14.77 -1.47 0.74
C LYS A 37 -14.50 -2.13 -0.60
N SER A 38 -14.24 -3.43 -0.60
CA SER A 38 -14.06 -4.22 -1.83
C SER A 38 -15.32 -4.19 -2.70
N GLN A 39 -16.48 -4.41 -2.08
CA GLN A 39 -17.77 -4.33 -2.76
C GLN A 39 -18.02 -2.92 -3.30
N GLN A 40 -17.80 -1.90 -2.47
CA GLN A 40 -17.99 -0.49 -2.86
C GLN A 40 -17.10 -0.08 -4.04
N LEU A 41 -15.84 -0.53 -4.08
CA LEU A 41 -14.93 -0.28 -5.19
C LEU A 41 -15.42 -0.94 -6.48
N SER A 42 -15.92 -2.18 -6.39
CA SER A 42 -16.51 -2.89 -7.51
C SER A 42 -17.76 -2.18 -8.04
N ASP A 43 -18.65 -1.74 -7.15
CA ASP A 43 -19.90 -1.08 -7.49
C ASP A 43 -19.62 0.29 -8.16
N LEU A 44 -18.70 1.08 -7.62
CA LEU A 44 -18.25 2.35 -8.24
C LEU A 44 -17.62 2.12 -9.62
N GLY A 45 -16.84 1.06 -9.80
CA GLY A 45 -16.27 0.68 -11.10
C GLY A 45 -17.33 0.28 -12.12
N ALA A 46 -18.40 -0.38 -11.68
CA ALA A 46 -19.54 -0.73 -12.54
C ALA A 46 -20.37 0.52 -12.90
N GLU A 47 -20.64 1.40 -11.93
CA GLU A 47 -21.39 2.63 -12.12
C GLU A 47 -20.69 3.60 -13.08
N THR A 48 -19.37 3.79 -12.92
CA THR A 48 -18.56 4.65 -13.81
C THR A 48 -18.54 4.13 -15.25
N ASN A 49 -18.35 2.83 -15.46
CA ASN A 49 -18.45 2.22 -16.79
C ASN A 49 -19.86 2.38 -17.38
N MET A 50 -20.91 2.15 -16.58
CA MET A 50 -22.29 2.33 -17.03
C MET A 50 -22.55 3.78 -17.47
N LEU A 51 -22.10 4.75 -16.68
CA LEU A 51 -22.21 6.18 -17.02
C LEU A 51 -21.44 6.51 -18.30
N GLN A 52 -20.26 5.93 -18.51
CA GLN A 52 -19.50 6.12 -19.75
C GLN A 52 -20.28 5.63 -20.98
N PHE A 53 -20.92 4.46 -20.90
CA PHE A 53 -21.81 3.98 -21.96
C PHE A 53 -23.03 4.86 -22.17
N GLN A 54 -23.62 5.39 -21.09
CA GLN A 54 -24.78 6.30 -21.18
C GLN A 54 -24.40 7.64 -21.81
N ILE A 55 -23.24 8.19 -21.49
CA ILE A 55 -22.71 9.42 -22.11
C ILE A 55 -22.55 9.21 -23.61
N GLU A 56 -21.96 8.09 -24.02
CA GLU A 56 -21.77 7.78 -25.44
C GLU A 56 -23.10 7.58 -26.16
N ALA A 57 -24.04 6.86 -25.53
CA ALA A 57 -25.40 6.70 -26.05
C ALA A 57 -26.15 8.04 -26.18
N ALA A 58 -26.03 8.93 -25.20
CA ALA A 58 -26.67 10.24 -25.20
C ALA A 58 -26.05 11.20 -26.25
N LYS A 59 -24.76 11.05 -26.55
CA LYS A 59 -24.12 11.78 -27.66
C LYS A 59 -24.63 11.32 -29.02
N GLN A 60 -24.89 10.02 -29.18
CA GLN A 60 -25.37 9.44 -30.43
C GLN A 60 -26.88 9.66 -30.64
N ASN A 61 -27.68 9.63 -29.56
CA ASN A 61 -29.11 9.88 -29.57
C ASN A 61 -29.49 10.94 -28.53
N PRO A 62 -29.45 12.24 -28.88
CA PRO A 62 -29.75 13.31 -27.95
C PRO A 62 -31.22 13.29 -27.54
N THR A 63 -31.49 13.00 -26.27
CA THR A 63 -32.84 13.08 -25.69
C THR A 63 -33.13 14.50 -25.22
N SER A 64 -34.39 14.93 -25.25
CA SER A 64 -34.82 16.22 -24.71
C SER A 64 -34.87 16.28 -23.18
N ASP A 65 -34.64 15.17 -22.48
CA ASP A 65 -34.59 15.12 -21.01
C ASP A 65 -33.27 15.72 -20.50
N PRO A 66 -33.30 16.81 -19.71
CA PRO A 66 -32.10 17.42 -19.14
C PRO A 66 -31.29 16.47 -18.24
N ARG A 67 -31.92 15.45 -17.66
CA ARG A 67 -31.26 14.44 -16.82
C ARG A 67 -30.54 13.36 -17.61
N GLN A 68 -30.76 13.30 -18.92
CA GLN A 68 -30.05 12.42 -19.85
C GLN A 68 -29.15 13.21 -20.79
N SER A 69 -28.95 14.51 -20.54
CA SER A 69 -28.01 15.27 -21.34
C SER A 69 -26.60 14.73 -21.14
N PRO A 70 -25.76 14.71 -22.20
CA PRO A 70 -24.36 14.31 -22.08
C PRO A 70 -23.62 15.08 -20.98
N GLU A 71 -23.93 16.36 -20.80
CA GLU A 71 -23.32 17.23 -19.79
C GLU A 71 -23.70 16.82 -18.36
N TYR A 72 -24.97 16.47 -18.12
CA TYR A 72 -25.42 16.01 -16.82
C TYR A 72 -24.80 14.65 -16.47
N LEU A 73 -24.77 13.72 -17.43
CA LEU A 73 -24.17 12.41 -17.26
C LEU A 73 -22.65 12.50 -17.06
N GLN A 74 -21.99 13.43 -17.75
CA GLN A 74 -20.55 13.71 -17.59
C GLN A 74 -20.24 14.21 -16.18
N ALA A 75 -21.04 15.13 -15.64
CA ALA A 75 -20.86 15.61 -14.27
C ALA A 75 -21.02 14.49 -13.22
N GLN A 76 -21.98 13.58 -13.43
CA GLN A 76 -22.17 12.42 -12.57
C GLN A 76 -21.02 11.42 -12.69
N TYR A 77 -20.51 11.21 -13.91
CA TYR A 77 -19.34 10.38 -14.15
C TYR A 77 -18.10 10.92 -13.43
N GLU A 78 -17.82 12.22 -13.53
CA GLU A 78 -16.67 12.85 -12.88
C GLU A 78 -16.72 12.71 -11.36
N LYS A 79 -17.89 12.95 -10.76
CA LYS A 79 -18.08 12.77 -9.32
C LYS A 79 -17.81 11.32 -8.88
N LYS A 80 -18.36 10.35 -9.61
CA LYS A 80 -18.19 8.93 -9.30
C LYS A 80 -16.78 8.43 -9.56
N LEU A 81 -16.12 8.97 -10.57
CA LEU A 81 -14.71 8.69 -10.87
C LEU A 81 -13.80 9.22 -9.76
N GLU A 82 -14.08 10.39 -9.21
CA GLU A 82 -13.34 10.92 -8.06
C GLU A 82 -13.51 10.02 -6.82
N GLU A 83 -14.73 9.61 -6.49
CA GLU A 83 -15.00 8.65 -5.41
C GLU A 83 -14.27 7.31 -5.64
N TYR A 84 -14.28 6.80 -6.87
CA TYR A 84 -13.56 5.59 -7.26
C TYR A 84 -12.05 5.74 -7.08
N ASN A 85 -11.47 6.84 -7.55
CA ASN A 85 -10.03 7.08 -7.48
C ASN A 85 -9.55 7.18 -6.03
N GLN A 86 -10.29 7.88 -5.17
CA GLN A 86 -9.97 7.97 -3.74
C GLN A 86 -9.96 6.58 -3.08
N LEU A 87 -10.98 5.78 -3.35
CA LEU A 87 -11.08 4.43 -2.79
C LEU A 87 -10.03 3.47 -3.38
N ASN A 88 -9.67 3.65 -4.65
CA ASN A 88 -8.61 2.87 -5.30
C ASN A 88 -7.22 3.23 -4.76
N GLU A 89 -6.95 4.51 -4.46
CA GLU A 89 -5.70 4.91 -3.79
C GLU A 89 -5.59 4.29 -2.39
N GLU A 90 -6.70 4.25 -1.63
CA GLU A 90 -6.74 3.52 -0.36
C GLU A 90 -6.46 2.03 -0.54
N PHE A 91 -7.01 1.41 -1.59
CA PHE A 91 -6.75 0.01 -1.92
C PHE A 91 -5.28 -0.24 -2.22
N GLU A 92 -4.67 0.56 -3.10
CA GLU A 92 -3.26 0.41 -3.46
C GLU A 92 -2.36 0.64 -2.26
N SER A 93 -2.64 1.64 -1.44
CA SER A 93 -1.93 1.90 -0.18
C SER A 93 -2.05 0.72 0.78
N ALA A 94 -3.27 0.17 0.96
CA ALA A 94 -3.50 -1.00 1.81
C ALA A 94 -2.80 -2.26 1.28
N ARG A 95 -2.76 -2.44 -0.04
CA ARG A 95 -2.12 -3.57 -0.72
C ARG A 95 -0.58 -3.49 -0.66
N ASP A 96 -0.03 -2.30 -0.86
CA ASP A 96 1.42 -2.10 -1.04
C ASP A 96 2.14 -1.72 0.27
N SER A 97 1.42 -1.26 1.30
CA SER A 97 1.99 -0.95 2.62
C SER A 97 2.71 -2.13 3.31
N PRO A 98 2.20 -3.39 3.29
CA PRO A 98 2.88 -4.51 3.95
C PRO A 98 4.20 -4.84 3.24
N GLY A 99 4.23 -4.74 1.91
CA GLY A 99 5.43 -4.97 1.10
C GLY A 99 6.52 -3.93 1.35
N THR A 100 6.14 -2.65 1.43
CA THR A 100 7.08 -1.54 1.59
C THR A 100 7.70 -1.52 2.99
N ILE A 101 6.88 -1.71 4.04
CA ILE A 101 7.36 -1.77 5.44
C ILE A 101 8.25 -3.00 5.64
N SER A 102 7.88 -4.15 5.08
CA SER A 102 8.71 -5.36 5.16
C SER A 102 10.06 -5.18 4.46
N ALA A 103 10.08 -4.53 3.28
CA ALA A 103 11.32 -4.24 2.57
C ALA A 103 12.24 -3.31 3.38
N ILE A 104 11.71 -2.22 3.95
CA ILE A 104 12.48 -1.28 4.78
C ILE A 104 13.08 -1.98 6.00
N MET A 105 12.30 -2.81 6.72
CA MET A 105 12.82 -3.57 7.86
C MET A 105 13.91 -4.57 7.46
N ARG A 106 13.75 -5.26 6.31
CA ARG A 106 14.76 -6.21 5.81
C ARG A 106 16.08 -5.50 5.50
N TYR A 107 16.05 -4.40 4.74
CA TYR A 107 17.27 -3.65 4.42
C TYR A 107 17.92 -3.02 5.65
N SER A 108 17.11 -2.51 6.59
CA SER A 108 17.63 -1.96 7.86
C SER A 108 18.31 -3.03 8.71
N SER A 109 17.77 -4.23 8.74
CA SER A 109 18.34 -5.37 9.48
C SER A 109 19.66 -5.85 8.85
N ILE A 110 19.73 -5.93 7.52
CA ILE A 110 20.95 -6.28 6.78
C ILE A 110 22.05 -5.23 7.03
N ALA A 111 21.70 -3.94 6.97
CA ALA A 111 22.64 -2.85 7.23
C ALA A 111 23.21 -2.91 8.66
N LEU A 112 22.36 -3.14 9.67
CA LEU A 112 22.79 -3.28 11.06
C LEU A 112 23.73 -4.47 11.28
N ILE A 113 23.43 -5.62 10.68
CA ILE A 113 24.30 -6.81 10.76
C ILE A 113 25.64 -6.52 10.07
N GLY A 114 25.63 -5.90 8.89
CA GLY A 114 26.85 -5.54 8.17
C GLY A 114 27.75 -4.61 8.98
N VAL A 115 27.20 -3.55 9.56
CA VAL A 115 27.95 -2.61 10.43
C VAL A 115 28.52 -3.33 11.65
N ALA A 116 27.73 -4.18 12.32
CA ALA A 116 28.18 -4.93 13.49
C ALA A 116 29.36 -5.86 13.16
N VAL A 117 29.32 -6.56 12.01
CA VAL A 117 30.40 -7.43 11.54
C VAL A 117 31.67 -6.63 11.24
N VAL A 118 31.56 -5.49 10.56
CA VAL A 118 32.72 -4.63 10.26
C VAL A 118 33.38 -4.13 11.55
N VAL A 119 32.59 -3.66 12.53
CA VAL A 119 33.10 -3.22 13.83
C VAL A 119 33.82 -4.36 14.55
N LEU A 120 33.27 -5.58 14.52
CA LEU A 120 33.90 -6.77 15.10
C LEU A 120 35.23 -7.11 14.43
N LEU A 121 35.30 -7.02 13.10
CA LEU A 121 36.52 -7.31 12.34
C LEU A 121 37.60 -6.26 12.59
N VAL A 122 37.25 -4.97 12.65
CA VAL A 122 38.19 -3.89 12.99
C VAL A 122 38.72 -4.07 14.41
N ALA A 123 37.84 -4.29 15.39
CA ALA A 123 38.25 -4.49 16.79
C ALA A 123 39.16 -5.71 16.97
N ARG A 124 38.98 -6.77 16.16
CA ARG A 124 39.83 -7.97 16.19
C ARG A 124 41.19 -7.77 15.53
N ASN A 125 41.31 -6.83 14.60
CA ASN A 125 42.57 -6.51 13.92
C ASN A 125 43.47 -5.56 14.74
N GLU A 126 42.93 -4.90 15.77
CA GLU A 126 43.65 -4.01 16.68
C GLU A 126 44.19 -4.73 17.93
N GLU A 127 43.85 -6.01 18.14
CA GLU A 127 44.46 -6.92 19.13
C GLU A 127 45.64 -7.72 18.54
#